data_AF-A0A0H3ZKK0-F1
#
_entry.id   AF-A0A0H3ZKK0-F1
#
_cell.length_a   1.000
_cell.length_b   1.000
_cell.length_c   1.000
_cell.angle_alpha   90.00
_cell.angle_beta   90.00
_cell.angle_gamma   90.00
#
_symmetry.space_group_name_H-M   'P 1'
#
loop_
_entity.id
_entity.type
_entity.pdbx_description
1 polymer ?
#
loop_
_entity_poly.entity_id
_entity_poly.type
_entity_poly.pdbx_seq_one_letter_code
_entity_poly.pdbx_strand_id
1 'polypeptide(L)'
;MIADWHGYKVNLRHLRAKFGVTQHGISLSRLIECAEEIKLSGRAVQLELDELKQLNMPCILHWNLNHFVVLKSVKGSKVVIHDPASGVMNLTLSDVNKNSQGSHLSYHPLMISKRKTKKRKLNSQH
;
A
#
# COMPACT_ATOMS: atom_id res chain seq x y z
N MET A 1 -7.23 -7.15 -3.13
CA MET A 1 -7.78 -5.81 -2.82
C MET A 1 -7.22 -4.74 -3.74
N ILE A 2 -5.97 -4.30 -3.60
CA ILE A 2 -5.47 -3.18 -4.45
C ILE A 2 -5.32 -3.56 -5.92
N ALA A 3 -4.78 -4.73 -6.23
CA ALA A 3 -4.69 -5.21 -7.61
C ALA A 3 -6.07 -5.26 -8.29
N ASP A 4 -7.05 -5.79 -7.57
CA ASP A 4 -8.45 -5.89 -8.00
C ASP A 4 -9.09 -4.50 -8.21
N TRP A 5 -8.83 -3.55 -7.31
CA TRP A 5 -9.23 -2.14 -7.45
C TRP A 5 -8.72 -1.49 -8.74
N HIS A 6 -7.49 -1.84 -9.17
CA HIS A 6 -6.93 -1.36 -10.44
C HIS A 6 -7.36 -2.19 -11.67
N GLY A 7 -8.18 -3.22 -11.49
CA GLY A 7 -8.65 -4.13 -12.54
C GLY A 7 -7.66 -5.23 -12.92
N TYR A 8 -6.63 -5.50 -12.09
CA TYR A 8 -5.68 -6.58 -12.32
C TYR A 8 -6.20 -7.89 -11.71
N LYS A 9 -6.43 -8.89 -12.56
CA LYS A 9 -6.67 -10.26 -12.12
C LYS A 9 -5.37 -10.88 -11.64
N VAL A 10 -5.21 -10.99 -10.33
CA VAL A 10 -4.04 -11.59 -9.69
C VAL A 10 -4.31 -13.02 -9.25
N ASN A 11 -3.37 -13.91 -9.53
CA ASN A 11 -3.44 -15.28 -9.04
C ASN A 11 -2.91 -15.33 -7.60
N LEU A 12 -3.82 -15.31 -6.62
CA LEU A 12 -3.47 -15.35 -5.19
C LEU A 12 -2.64 -16.57 -4.81
N ARG A 13 -2.88 -17.73 -5.45
CA ARG A 13 -2.09 -18.96 -5.19
C ARG A 13 -0.64 -18.77 -5.64
N HIS A 14 -0.43 -18.18 -6.81
CA HIS A 14 0.91 -17.86 -7.31
C HIS A 14 1.62 -16.83 -6.41
N LEU A 15 0.93 -15.76 -6.03
CA LEU A 15 1.49 -14.73 -5.15
C LEU A 15 1.83 -15.28 -3.77
N ARG A 16 0.99 -16.14 -3.18
CA ARG A 16 1.30 -16.80 -1.90
C ARG A 16 2.46 -17.77 -2.00
N ALA A 17 2.61 -18.48 -3.11
CA ALA A 17 3.75 -19.37 -3.30
C ALA A 17 5.07 -18.60 -3.44
N LYS A 18 5.05 -17.44 -4.12
CA LYS A 18 6.26 -16.65 -4.43
C LYS A 18 6.62 -15.61 -3.34
N PHE A 19 5.60 -15.01 -2.73
CA PHE A 19 5.69 -13.91 -1.76
C PHE A 19 4.94 -14.23 -0.46
N GLY A 20 4.82 -15.52 -0.13
CA GLY A 20 4.13 -15.98 1.07
C GLY A 20 4.60 -15.27 2.33
N VAL A 21 3.66 -15.07 3.25
CA VAL A 21 3.93 -14.47 4.55
C VAL A 21 4.79 -15.44 5.35
N THR A 22 5.97 -15.01 5.78
CA THR A 22 6.82 -15.81 6.67
C THR A 22 6.30 -15.74 8.11
N GLN A 23 6.87 -16.52 9.04
CA GLN A 23 6.55 -16.38 10.46
C GLN A 23 6.82 -14.97 11.00
N HIS A 24 7.69 -14.20 10.33
CA HIS A 24 8.01 -12.80 10.64
C HIS A 24 7.17 -11.79 9.84
N GLY A 25 6.14 -12.23 9.12
CA GLY A 25 5.35 -11.37 8.25
C GLY A 25 5.92 -11.26 6.83
N ILE A 26 5.47 -10.23 6.10
CA ILE A 26 6.01 -9.83 4.79
C ILE A 26 6.77 -8.51 4.96
N SER A 27 7.98 -8.42 4.44
CA SER A 27 8.71 -7.14 4.47
C SER A 27 8.14 -6.17 3.44
N LEU A 28 8.32 -4.87 3.68
CA LEU A 28 7.95 -3.82 2.73
C LEU A 28 8.63 -4.01 1.36
N SER A 29 9.89 -4.45 1.34
CA SER A 29 10.63 -4.78 0.11
C SER A 29 9.96 -5.90 -0.68
N ARG A 30 9.58 -7.01 -0.02
CA ARG A 30 8.85 -8.11 -0.67
C ARG A 30 7.48 -7.67 -1.17
N LEU A 31 6.84 -6.75 -0.46
CA LEU A 31 5.54 -6.21 -0.85
C LEU A 31 5.66 -5.29 -2.09
N ILE A 32 6.76 -4.52 -2.21
CA ILE A 32 7.13 -3.79 -3.43
C ILE A 32 7.38 -4.77 -4.58
N GLU A 33 8.22 -5.79 -4.40
CA GLU A 33 8.51 -6.80 -5.43
C GLU A 33 7.24 -7.51 -5.91
N CYS A 34 6.34 -7.86 -4.98
CA CYS A 34 5.04 -8.44 -5.30
C CYS A 34 4.18 -7.49 -6.15
N ALA A 35 4.18 -6.18 -5.86
CA ALA A 35 3.51 -5.19 -6.69
C ALA A 35 4.15 -5.10 -8.10
N GLU A 36 5.47 -5.14 -8.19
CA GLU A 36 6.17 -5.10 -9.48
C GLU A 36 5.85 -6.30 -10.37
N GLU A 37 5.74 -7.50 -9.79
CA GLU A 37 5.36 -8.73 -10.48
C GLU A 37 4.01 -8.60 -11.19
N ILE A 38 3.06 -7.91 -10.55
CA ILE A 38 1.72 -7.66 -11.07
C ILE A 38 1.64 -6.38 -11.91
N LYS A 39 2.79 -5.86 -12.37
CA LYS A 39 2.94 -4.65 -13.21
C LYS A 39 2.44 -3.38 -12.53
N LEU A 40 2.47 -3.35 -11.20
CA LEU A 40 2.20 -2.18 -10.39
C LEU A 40 3.52 -1.59 -9.93
N SER A 41 3.62 -0.26 -9.87
CA SER A 41 4.76 0.40 -9.25
C SER A 41 4.38 0.71 -7.82
N GLY A 42 5.23 0.35 -6.86
CA GLY A 42 5.05 0.69 -5.46
C GLY A 42 6.25 1.49 -4.95
N ARG A 43 6.02 2.63 -4.31
CA ARG A 43 7.07 3.42 -3.66
C ARG A 43 6.69 3.63 -2.20
N ALA A 44 7.58 3.25 -1.30
CA ALA A 44 7.49 3.62 0.11
C ALA A 44 8.00 5.05 0.31
N VAL A 45 7.25 5.85 1.07
CA VAL A 45 7.62 7.23 1.45
C VAL A 45 7.34 7.35 2.93
N GLN A 46 8.24 7.89 3.74
CA GLN A 46 7.93 8.19 5.14
C GLN A 46 7.21 9.54 5.22
N LEU A 47 6.13 9.62 5.98
CA LEU A 47 5.31 10.83 6.13
C LEU A 47 4.54 10.82 7.44
N GLU A 48 4.11 12.00 7.84
CA GLU A 48 3.33 12.22 9.06
C GLU A 48 1.82 12.06 8.84
N LEU A 49 1.08 11.86 9.93
CA LEU A 49 -0.38 11.71 9.92
C LEU A 49 -1.11 12.81 9.15
N ASP A 50 -0.65 14.06 9.27
CA ASP A 50 -1.27 15.21 8.61
C ASP A 50 -1.08 15.19 7.10
N GLU A 51 -0.02 14.53 6.61
CA GLU A 51 0.32 14.39 5.20
C GLU A 51 -0.44 13.25 4.52
N LEU A 52 -1.13 12.39 5.29
CA LEU A 52 -1.98 11.31 4.74
C LEU A 52 -3.03 11.83 3.74
N LYS A 53 -3.49 13.07 3.92
CA LYS A 53 -4.46 13.73 3.04
C LYS A 53 -3.90 14.04 1.65
N GLN A 54 -2.57 14.15 1.53
CA GLN A 54 -1.88 14.50 0.28
C GLN A 54 -1.55 13.26 -0.57
N LEU A 55 -1.77 12.07 -0.04
CA LEU A 55 -1.46 10.82 -0.72
C LEU A 55 -2.47 10.45 -1.80
N ASN A 56 -1.97 9.83 -2.86
CA ASN A 56 -2.83 9.18 -3.83
C ASN A 56 -3.32 7.85 -3.25
N MET A 57 -4.64 7.71 -3.17
CA MET A 57 -5.33 6.55 -2.63
C MET A 57 -5.83 5.63 -3.77
N PRO A 58 -5.93 4.31 -3.55
CA PRO A 58 -5.64 3.60 -2.31
C PRO A 58 -4.13 3.36 -2.08
N CYS A 59 -3.69 3.33 -0.82
CA CYS A 59 -2.31 3.03 -0.45
C CYS A 59 -2.23 2.06 0.74
N ILE A 60 -1.10 1.38 0.93
CA ILE A 60 -0.89 0.43 2.04
C ILE A 60 -0.17 1.14 3.18
N LEU A 61 -0.75 1.19 4.37
CA LEU A 61 -0.10 1.68 5.58
C LEU A 61 0.52 0.52 6.35
N HIS A 62 1.66 0.78 6.98
CA HIS A 62 2.35 -0.16 7.87
C HIS A 62 2.18 0.34 9.31
N TRP A 63 1.55 -0.48 10.15
CA TRP A 63 1.30 -0.22 11.56
C TRP A 63 2.17 -1.14 12.43
N ASN A 64 2.78 -0.57 13.48
CA ASN A 64 3.56 -1.27 14.51
C ASN A 64 4.59 -2.28 13.96
N LEU A 65 5.16 -2.00 12.79
CA LEU A 65 6.12 -2.84 12.06
C LEU A 65 5.64 -4.26 11.68
N ASN A 66 4.44 -4.68 12.09
CA ASN A 66 3.95 -6.05 11.94
C ASN A 66 2.55 -6.15 11.30
N HIS A 67 1.87 -5.03 11.05
CA HIS A 67 0.51 -5.03 10.50
C HIS A 67 0.40 -4.15 9.26
N PHE A 68 -0.19 -4.66 8.19
CA PHE A 68 -0.41 -3.90 6.95
C PHE A 68 -1.90 -3.70 6.71
N VAL A 69 -2.30 -2.44 6.55
CA VAL A 69 -3.70 -2.07 6.29
C VAL A 69 -3.80 -1.23 5.02
N VAL A 70 -4.93 -1.27 4.33
CA VAL A 70 -5.14 -0.51 3.10
C VAL A 70 -5.94 0.75 3.39
N LEU A 71 -5.33 1.92 3.23
CA LEU A 71 -6.03 3.19 3.27
C LEU A 71 -6.80 3.39 1.97
N LYS A 72 -8.13 3.40 2.08
CA LYS A 72 -9.02 3.58 0.92
C LYS A 72 -9.34 5.04 0.63
N SER A 73 -9.68 5.81 1.67
CA SER A 73 -10.03 7.22 1.50
C SER A 73 -9.84 8.03 2.76
N VAL A 74 -9.37 9.28 2.64
CA VAL A 74 -9.40 10.28 3.71
C VAL A 74 -10.26 11.46 3.23
N LYS A 75 -11.27 11.83 4.02
CA LYS A 75 -12.14 12.99 3.77
C LYS A 75 -12.28 13.80 5.04
N GLY A 76 -11.62 14.96 5.07
CA GLY A 76 -11.60 15.82 6.26
C GLY A 76 -10.95 15.11 7.44
N SER A 77 -11.73 14.84 8.48
CA SER A 77 -11.31 14.06 9.66
C SER A 77 -11.63 12.57 9.57
N LYS A 78 -12.39 12.12 8.57
CA LYS A 78 -12.81 10.72 8.39
C LYS A 78 -11.81 9.95 7.54
N VAL A 79 -11.45 8.76 8.00
CA VAL A 79 -10.46 7.86 7.42
C VAL A 79 -11.12 6.49 7.23
N VAL A 80 -11.06 5.96 6.01
CA VAL A 80 -11.59 4.63 5.68
C VAL A 80 -10.41 3.70 5.42
N ILE A 81 -10.27 2.68 6.25
CA ILE A 81 -9.21 1.69 6.19
C ILE A 81 -9.81 0.31 5.97
N HIS A 82 -9.18 -0.48 5.13
CA HIS A 82 -9.46 -1.90 4.94
C HIS A 82 -8.35 -2.69 5.63
N ASP A 83 -8.68 -3.28 6.76
CA ASP A 83 -7.83 -4.20 7.49
C ASP A 83 -8.14 -5.66 7.07
N PRO A 84 -7.15 -6.44 6.63
CA PRO A 84 -7.34 -7.86 6.35
C PRO A 84 -7.88 -8.67 7.53
N ALA A 85 -7.58 -8.28 8.77
CA ALA A 85 -8.02 -8.96 9.99
C ALA A 85 -9.43 -8.54 10.44
N SER A 86 -9.71 -7.23 10.38
CA SER A 86 -10.93 -6.64 10.98
C SER A 86 -11.97 -6.21 9.93
N GLY A 87 -11.65 -6.24 8.65
CA GLY A 87 -12.51 -5.75 7.57
C GLY A 87 -12.44 -4.24 7.38
N VAL A 88 -13.57 -3.61 7.04
CA VAL A 88 -13.63 -2.17 6.76
C VAL A 88 -13.81 -1.39 8.06
N MET A 89 -12.89 -0.48 8.35
CA MET A 89 -12.90 0.38 9.52
C MET A 89 -13.06 1.84 9.10
N ASN A 90 -14.01 2.53 9.71
CA ASN A 90 -14.21 3.96 9.56
C ASN A 90 -13.71 4.64 10.84
N LEU A 91 -12.53 5.25 10.76
CA LEU A 91 -11.84 5.88 11.87
C LEU A 91 -11.77 7.38 11.67
N THR A 92 -11.51 8.14 12.72
CA THR A 92 -11.07 9.53 12.58
C THR A 92 -9.54 9.61 12.55
N LEU A 93 -8.98 10.71 12.02
CA LEU A 93 -7.54 10.96 12.11
C LEU A 93 -7.03 10.90 13.56
N SER A 94 -7.84 11.35 14.51
CA SER A 94 -7.54 11.25 15.94
C SER A 94 -7.50 9.80 16.44
N ASP A 95 -8.38 8.94 15.93
CA ASP A 95 -8.38 7.51 16.27
C ASP A 95 -7.17 6.79 15.68
N VAL A 96 -6.79 7.12 14.44
CA VAL A 96 -5.56 6.62 13.83
C VAL A 96 -4.35 7.06 14.66
N ASN A 97 -4.32 8.33 15.09
CA ASN A 97 -3.25 8.85 15.94
C ASN A 97 -3.20 8.14 17.32
N LYS A 98 -4.35 7.94 17.97
CA LYS A 98 -4.44 7.25 19.27
C LYS A 98 -4.01 5.79 19.18
N ASN A 99 -4.43 5.07 18.14
CA ASN A 99 -3.99 3.69 17.91
C ASN A 99 -2.49 3.60 17.58
N SER A 100 -1.86 4.71 17.18
CA SER A 100 -0.43 4.80 16.86
C SER A 100 0.49 5.30 17.98
N GLN A 101 -0.05 5.67 19.16
CA GLN A 101 0.71 6.35 20.23
C GLN A 101 1.86 5.55 20.91
N GLY A 102 2.17 4.33 20.43
CA GLY A 102 3.27 3.52 20.96
C GLY A 102 4.41 3.26 20.00
N SER A 103 4.35 3.76 18.75
CA SER A 103 5.32 3.39 17.72
C SER A 103 5.58 4.58 16.82
N HIS A 104 6.85 4.92 16.63
CA HIS A 104 7.31 5.87 15.61
C HIS A 104 6.73 5.42 14.26
N LEU A 105 5.61 6.03 13.86
CA LEU A 105 4.81 5.50 12.76
C LEU A 105 5.37 6.04 11.44
N SER A 106 6.38 5.34 10.95
CA SER A 106 6.80 5.45 9.56
C SER A 106 5.68 4.89 8.70
N TYR A 107 4.70 5.71 8.34
CA TYR A 107 3.78 5.32 7.29
C TYR A 107 4.60 5.17 6.03
N HIS A 108 4.63 3.99 5.45
CA HIS A 108 5.23 3.74 4.15
C HIS A 108 4.12 3.42 3.15
N PRO A 109 3.38 4.44 2.66
CA PRO A 109 2.29 4.21 1.74
C PRO A 109 2.88 3.58 0.51
N LEU A 110 2.52 2.33 0.23
CA LEU A 110 2.81 1.79 -1.08
C LEU A 110 1.84 2.42 -2.07
N MET A 111 2.28 3.49 -2.73
CA MET A 111 1.52 4.11 -3.81
C MET A 111 1.56 3.17 -5.00
N ILE A 112 0.49 2.39 -5.16
CA ILE A 112 0.33 1.46 -6.27
C ILE A 112 -0.27 2.21 -7.45
N SER A 113 0.52 2.39 -8.51
CA SER A 113 0.04 2.97 -9.76
C SER A 113 0.22 2.01 -10.91
N LYS A 114 -0.69 2.08 -11.90
CA LYS A 114 -0.49 1.38 -13.18
C LYS A 114 0.87 1.81 -13.71
N ARG A 115 1.77 0.85 -13.95
CA ARG A 115 3.04 1.18 -14.63
C ARG A 115 2.68 1.92 -15.92
N LYS A 116 2.99 3.21 -15.98
CA LYS A 116 3.05 3.94 -17.26
C LYS A 116 4.18 3.27 -18.02
N THR A 117 3.83 2.41 -18.98
CA THR A 117 4.79 1.99 -19.99
C THR A 117 5.31 3.26 -20.66
N LYS A 118 6.49 3.74 -20.22
CA LYS A 118 7.30 4.58 -21.08
C LYS A 118 7.54 3.70 -22.32
N LYS A 119 6.80 3.97 -23.40
CA LYS A 119 7.27 3.58 -24.73
C LYS A 119 8.66 4.21 -24.82
N ARG A 120 9.72 3.41 -24.67
CA ARG A 120 11.04 3.79 -25.17
C ARG A 120 10.80 4.03 -26.65
N LYS A 121 10.71 5.29 -27.07
CA LYS A 121 11.03 5.62 -28.45
C LYS A 121 12.49 5.21 -28.59
N LEU A 122 12.72 4.01 -29.15
CA LEU A 122 13.99 3.74 -29.80
C LEU A 122 14.05 4.75 -30.94
N ASN A 123 14.74 5.85 -30.72
CA ASN A 123 15.25 6.63 -31.83
C ASN A 123 16.29 5.73 -32.49
N SER A 124 15.86 5.03 -33.55
CA SER A 124 16.73 4.70 -34.66
C SER A 124 17.31 6.03 -35.14
N GLN A 125 18.61 6.20 -34.93
CA GLN A 125 19.41 7.15 -35.69
C GLN A 125 20.34 6.35 -36.59
N HIS A 126 20.50 6.92 -37.77
CA HIS A 126 21.06 6.41 -39.02
C HIS A 126 22.48 5.83 -38.91
#